data_AF-A0A147KH88-F1
#
_entry.id   AF-A0A147KH88-F1
#
_cell.length_a   1.000
_cell.length_b   1.000
_cell.length_c   1.000
_cell.angle_alpha   90.00
_cell.angle_beta   90.00
_cell.angle_gamma   90.00
#
_symmetry.space_group_name_H-M   'P 1'
#
loop_
_entity.id
_entity.type
_entity.pdbx_description
1 polymer ?
#
loop_
_entity_poly.entity_id
_entity_poly.type
_entity_poly.pdbx_seq_one_letter_code
_entity_poly.pdbx_strand_id
1 'polypeptide(L)'
;MAVALLAVAGCTDDTPAEPVPEASGELRYVKQGTQTAYEDMLIGLMDVSAEGEALLQVYADDAESEVVRAEEGDTFQVGRRSVTVVRVDTDPDGVLLDVVDPRAPEPSAEPRSPSEGGAADSGGDPMDDPEVQAVSLGRQVVAAPGLRIGLGTTVGDTARILLTPDEGEGQEKEVRAGDEVETAGHTVTIVEVGDGVLYFRVDQ
;
A
#
# COMPACT_ATOMS: atom_id res chain seq x y z
N MET A 1 20.13 4.55 54.92
CA MET A 1 18.94 5.41 54.74
C MET A 1 19.07 6.04 53.37
N ALA A 2 18.46 5.48 52.31
CA ALA A 2 17.05 5.66 51.90
C ALA A 2 16.79 7.12 51.47
N VAL A 3 16.24 7.48 50.29
CA VAL A 3 15.22 6.85 49.44
C VAL A 3 15.43 7.26 47.96
N ALA A 4 15.04 6.38 47.04
CA ALA A 4 14.97 6.59 45.58
C ALA A 4 13.79 7.49 45.17
N LEU A 5 13.94 8.24 44.08
CA LEU A 5 12.81 8.71 43.26
C LEU A 5 13.11 8.39 41.79
N LEU A 6 12.31 7.46 41.26
CA LEU A 6 12.16 7.15 39.85
C LEU A 6 11.51 8.34 39.14
N ALA A 7 12.05 8.74 37.98
CA ALA A 7 11.31 9.44 36.96
C ALA A 7 11.54 8.71 35.64
N VAL A 8 10.51 7.93 35.25
CA VAL A 8 10.39 7.31 33.94
C VAL A 8 10.02 8.44 32.99
N ALA A 9 10.98 8.91 32.20
CA ALA A 9 10.67 9.71 31.02
C ALA A 9 10.18 8.73 29.94
N GLY A 10 8.86 8.61 29.81
CA GLY A 10 8.27 7.99 28.63
C GLY A 10 8.54 8.90 27.44
N CYS A 11 9.45 8.48 26.56
CA CYS A 11 9.64 9.08 25.25
C CYS A 11 8.49 8.60 24.35
N THR A 12 7.32 9.23 24.47
CA THR A 12 6.42 9.33 23.32
C THR A 12 6.96 10.45 22.47
N ASP A 13 7.70 10.08 21.43
CA ASP A 13 8.11 10.97 20.34
C ASP A 13 6.85 11.37 19.59
N ASP A 14 6.15 12.38 20.13
CA ASP A 14 4.97 13.02 19.54
C ASP A 14 5.45 14.14 18.60
N THR A 15 6.43 13.81 17.75
CA THR A 15 6.86 14.68 16.67
C THR A 15 5.80 14.54 15.58
N PRO A 16 5.06 15.61 15.24
CA PRO A 16 4.13 15.56 14.12
C PRO A 16 4.90 15.12 12.88
N ALA A 17 4.43 14.07 12.20
CA ALA A 17 5.00 13.64 10.93
C ALA A 17 5.18 14.88 10.05
N GLU A 18 6.41 15.11 9.58
CA GLU A 18 6.70 16.25 8.73
C GLU A 18 5.72 16.24 7.54
N PRO A 19 5.17 17.41 7.16
CA PRO A 19 4.22 17.48 6.07
C PRO A 19 4.89 16.92 4.82
N VAL A 20 4.29 15.87 4.27
CA VAL A 20 4.72 15.25 3.01
C VAL A 20 4.82 16.37 1.97
N PRO A 21 5.97 16.56 1.30
CA PRO A 21 6.09 17.59 0.27
C PRO A 21 4.99 17.41 -0.77
N GLU A 22 4.50 18.52 -1.34
CA GLU A 22 3.41 18.51 -2.31
C GLU A 22 3.72 17.53 -3.44
N ALA A 23 3.06 16.38 -3.43
CA ALA A 23 3.24 15.34 -4.43
C ALA A 23 2.83 15.92 -5.78
N SER A 24 3.73 15.82 -6.75
CA SER A 24 3.51 16.35 -8.10
C SER A 24 2.84 15.29 -8.99
N GLY A 25 2.84 14.03 -8.59
CA GLY A 25 2.26 12.89 -9.29
C GLY A 25 1.49 11.95 -8.36
N GLU A 26 1.51 10.65 -8.69
CA GLU A 26 0.81 9.64 -7.92
C GLU A 26 1.70 9.04 -6.81
N LEU A 27 1.21 9.14 -5.57
CA LEU A 27 1.90 8.60 -4.40
C LEU A 27 1.72 7.09 -4.27
N ARG A 28 2.83 6.36 -4.15
CA ARG A 28 2.86 4.90 -4.01
C ARG A 28 3.73 4.49 -2.82
N TYR A 29 3.18 3.70 -1.91
CA TYR A 29 3.95 3.14 -0.80
C TYR A 29 4.38 1.71 -1.11
N VAL A 30 5.67 1.42 -0.96
CA VAL A 30 6.25 0.09 -1.19
C VAL A 30 6.89 -0.39 0.10
N LYS A 31 6.48 -1.56 0.59
CA LYS A 31 7.05 -2.18 1.80
C LYS A 31 8.26 -3.04 1.43
N GLN A 32 9.23 -3.16 2.32
CA GLN A 32 10.35 -4.08 2.08
C GLN A 32 9.87 -5.50 1.79
N GLY A 33 10.48 -6.13 0.77
CA GLY A 33 10.14 -7.45 0.27
C GLY A 33 8.93 -7.51 -0.66
N THR A 34 8.28 -6.37 -0.94
CA THR A 34 7.11 -6.28 -1.83
C THR A 34 7.44 -5.57 -3.14
N GLN A 35 6.54 -5.68 -4.11
CA GLN A 35 6.60 -4.98 -5.39
C GLN A 35 5.25 -4.34 -5.69
N THR A 36 5.29 -3.12 -6.23
CA THR A 36 4.11 -2.40 -6.70
C THR A 36 4.16 -2.26 -8.22
N ALA A 37 3.04 -2.52 -8.88
CA ALA A 37 2.88 -2.27 -10.31
C ALA A 37 2.40 -0.84 -10.53
N TYR A 38 2.94 -0.20 -11.55
CA TYR A 38 2.53 1.10 -12.04
C TYR A 38 2.47 1.06 -13.56
N GLU A 39 1.28 0.82 -14.11
CA GLU A 39 1.07 0.64 -15.55
C GLU A 39 2.06 -0.39 -16.15
N ASP A 40 3.07 0.07 -16.90
CA ASP A 40 4.15 -0.68 -17.57
C ASP A 40 5.45 -0.76 -16.74
N MET A 41 5.40 -0.40 -15.46
CA MET A 41 6.54 -0.44 -14.53
C MET A 41 6.24 -1.31 -13.30
N LEU A 42 7.28 -1.93 -12.74
CA LEU A 42 7.26 -2.64 -11.47
C LEU A 42 8.36 -2.08 -10.58
N ILE A 43 8.01 -1.66 -9.37
CA ILE A 43 8.96 -1.12 -8.39
C ILE A 43 8.88 -1.96 -7.11
N GLY A 44 9.97 -2.64 -6.80
CA GLY A 44 10.17 -3.42 -5.59
C GLY A 44 11.09 -2.74 -4.60
N LEU A 45 10.79 -2.86 -3.31
CA LEU A 45 11.71 -2.45 -2.24
C LEU A 45 12.43 -3.69 -1.72
N MET A 46 13.73 -3.78 -1.97
CA MET A 46 14.55 -4.92 -1.56
C MET A 46 15.03 -4.78 -0.12
N ASP A 47 15.48 -3.59 0.26
CA ASP A 47 16.07 -3.33 1.57
C ASP A 47 15.91 -1.86 1.96
N VAL A 48 15.81 -1.59 3.26
CA VAL A 48 15.91 -0.26 3.85
C VAL A 48 17.03 -0.28 4.87
N SER A 49 18.00 0.63 4.73
CA SER A 49 19.07 0.77 5.70
C SER A 49 18.55 1.52 6.94
N ALA A 50 19.17 1.26 8.10
CA ALA A 50 18.88 1.99 9.32
C ALA A 50 19.21 3.50 9.23
N GLU A 51 19.96 3.90 8.20
CA GLU A 51 20.35 5.28 7.91
C GLU A 51 19.34 5.99 6.96
N GLY A 52 18.30 5.29 6.50
CA GLY A 52 17.27 5.85 5.62
C GLY A 52 17.58 5.73 4.12
N GLU A 53 18.44 4.79 3.71
CA GLU A 53 18.69 4.47 2.30
C GLU A 53 17.76 3.33 1.85
N ALA A 54 17.03 3.53 0.75
CA ALA A 54 16.21 2.50 0.13
C ALA A 54 16.93 1.84 -1.05
N LEU A 55 16.91 0.51 -1.09
CA LEU A 55 17.38 -0.27 -2.23
C LEU A 55 16.19 -0.76 -3.05
N LEU A 56 15.97 -0.15 -4.21
CA LEU A 56 14.84 -0.38 -5.08
C LEU A 56 15.23 -1.28 -6.26
N GLN A 57 14.42 -2.28 -6.56
CA GLN A 57 14.47 -3.01 -7.83
C GLN A 57 13.39 -2.45 -8.74
N VAL A 58 13.79 -1.96 -9.91
CA VAL A 58 12.89 -1.31 -10.84
C VAL A 58 12.91 -2.04 -12.18
N TYR A 59 11.73 -2.24 -12.75
CA TYR A 59 11.54 -2.77 -14.08
C TYR A 59 10.56 -1.87 -14.84
N ALA A 60 10.81 -1.66 -16.13
CA ALA A 60 9.87 -1.05 -17.05
C ALA A 60 9.90 -1.83 -18.37
N ASP A 61 8.77 -1.98 -19.03
CA ASP A 61 8.68 -2.74 -20.29
C ASP A 61 9.57 -2.16 -21.41
N ASP A 62 9.82 -0.85 -21.36
CA ASP A 62 10.61 -0.09 -22.33
C ASP A 62 12.07 0.15 -21.90
N ALA A 63 12.50 -0.40 -20.76
CA ALA A 63 13.86 -0.26 -20.24
C ALA A 63 14.42 -1.57 -19.64
N GLU A 64 15.73 -1.60 -19.40
CA GLU A 64 16.34 -2.72 -18.66
C GLU A 64 16.01 -2.63 -17.17
N SER A 65 15.89 -3.78 -16.49
CA SER A 65 15.76 -3.80 -15.04
C SER A 65 16.99 -3.17 -14.38
N GLU A 66 16.75 -2.31 -13.39
CA GLU A 66 17.80 -1.63 -12.65
C GLU A 66 17.63 -1.80 -11.14
N VAL A 67 18.75 -1.77 -10.42
CA VAL A 67 18.77 -1.65 -8.97
C VAL A 67 19.21 -0.24 -8.61
N VAL A 68 18.32 0.51 -7.96
CA VAL A 68 18.53 1.90 -7.58
C VAL A 68 18.76 1.99 -6.08
N ARG A 69 19.75 2.79 -5.68
CA ARG A 69 19.91 3.25 -4.29
C ARG A 69 19.45 4.68 -4.23
N ALA A 70 18.56 4.98 -3.30
CA ALA A 70 17.97 6.30 -3.18
C ALA A 70 17.67 6.62 -1.72
N GLU A 71 17.94 7.87 -1.34
CA GLU A 71 17.56 8.46 -0.06
C GLU A 71 16.31 9.32 -0.23
N GLU A 72 15.78 9.82 0.87
CA GLU A 72 14.68 10.79 0.84
C GLU A 72 15.05 12.05 0.02
N GLY A 73 14.16 12.44 -0.89
CA GLY A 73 14.32 13.55 -1.82
C GLY A 73 15.00 13.18 -3.14
N ASP A 74 15.59 11.99 -3.25
CA ASP A 74 16.22 11.56 -4.49
C ASP A 74 15.20 11.32 -5.59
N THR A 75 15.57 11.70 -6.81
CA THR A 75 14.75 11.49 -8.01
C THR A 75 15.55 10.72 -9.05
N PHE A 76 14.96 9.65 -9.58
CA PHE A 76 15.54 8.84 -10.64
C PHE A 76 14.53 8.63 -11.78
N GLN A 77 15.05 8.24 -12.94
CA GLN A 77 14.26 8.05 -14.15
C GLN A 77 14.01 6.56 -14.40
N VAL A 78 12.78 6.22 -14.74
CA VAL A 78 12.37 4.86 -15.08
C VAL A 78 11.61 4.92 -16.40
N GLY A 79 12.25 4.44 -17.47
CA GLY A 79 11.72 4.63 -18.82
C GLY A 79 11.49 6.12 -19.12
N ARG A 80 10.21 6.50 -19.28
CA ARG A 80 9.79 7.90 -19.51
C ARG A 80 9.36 8.68 -18.25
N ARG A 81 9.32 8.05 -17.09
CA ARG A 81 8.72 8.60 -15.86
C ARG A 81 9.77 8.99 -14.84
N SER A 82 9.46 10.03 -14.09
CA SER A 82 10.27 10.47 -12.96
C SER A 82 9.72 9.87 -11.69
N VAL A 83 10.57 9.19 -10.91
CA VAL A 83 10.22 8.62 -9.62
C VAL A 83 11.02 9.34 -8.53
N THR A 84 10.32 9.95 -7.59
CA THR A 84 10.92 10.65 -6.45
C THR A 84 10.69 9.85 -5.19
N VAL A 85 11.74 9.62 -4.41
CA VAL A 85 11.62 9.08 -3.05
C VAL A 85 11.16 10.20 -2.14
N VAL A 86 9.91 10.17 -1.74
CA VAL A 86 9.31 11.20 -0.89
C VAL A 86 9.66 11.00 0.58
N ARG A 87 9.75 9.73 1.01
CA ARG A 87 10.06 9.37 2.40
C ARG A 87 10.55 7.94 2.47
N VAL A 88 11.53 7.67 3.33
CA VAL A 88 11.97 6.32 3.69
C VAL A 88 11.60 6.05 5.14
N ASP A 89 10.76 5.05 5.37
CA ASP A 89 10.35 4.59 6.70
C ASP A 89 11.24 3.41 7.12
N THR A 90 11.87 3.48 8.30
CA THR A 90 12.70 2.40 8.88
C THR A 90 11.96 1.57 9.94
N ASP A 91 10.71 1.94 10.26
CA ASP A 91 9.80 1.18 11.10
C ASP A 91 8.33 1.58 10.82
N PRO A 92 7.56 0.79 10.04
CA PRO A 92 8.01 -0.40 9.31
C PRO A 92 8.90 -0.04 8.10
N ASP A 93 9.80 -0.94 7.73
CA ASP A 93 10.66 -0.77 6.54
C ASP A 93 9.81 -0.59 5.27
N GLY A 94 9.87 0.60 4.69
CA GLY A 94 9.07 0.99 3.53
C GLY A 94 9.49 2.31 2.93
N VAL A 95 8.93 2.62 1.76
CA VAL A 95 9.24 3.84 1.03
C VAL A 95 7.98 4.42 0.41
N LEU A 96 7.80 5.73 0.55
CA LEU A 96 6.80 6.50 -0.16
C LEU A 96 7.45 7.10 -1.41
N LEU A 97 6.88 6.80 -2.57
CA LEU A 97 7.34 7.27 -3.88
C LEU A 97 6.31 8.21 -4.48
N ASP A 98 6.75 9.24 -5.18
CA ASP A 98 5.94 10.07 -6.08
C ASP A 98 6.33 9.73 -7.52
N VAL A 99 5.36 9.27 -8.31
CA VAL A 99 5.58 8.89 -9.72
C VAL A 99 4.91 9.92 -10.61
N VAL A 100 5.73 10.63 -11.39
CA VAL A 100 5.28 11.65 -12.34
C VAL A 100 5.43 11.12 -13.76
N ASP A 101 4.30 10.92 -14.44
CA ASP A 101 4.30 10.79 -15.91
C ASP A 101 4.21 12.20 -16.52
N PRO A 102 5.22 12.66 -17.27
CA PRO A 102 5.22 13.99 -17.89
C PRO A 102 4.12 14.21 -18.94
N ARG A 103 3.35 13.16 -19.30
CA ARG A 103 2.18 13.24 -20.18
C ARG A 103 0.84 13.16 -19.45
N ALA A 104 0.83 12.90 -18.15
CA ALA A 104 -0.40 13.00 -17.37
C ALA A 104 -0.87 14.47 -17.42
N PRO A 105 -2.14 14.76 -17.75
CA PRO A 105 -2.64 16.11 -17.67
C PRO A 105 -2.49 16.60 -16.23
N GLU A 106 -1.88 17.78 -16.03
CA GLU A 106 -1.79 18.41 -14.71
C GLU A 106 -3.17 18.42 -14.05
N PRO A 107 -3.29 18.11 -12.74
CA PRO A 107 -4.56 18.17 -12.05
C PRO A 107 -5.06 19.61 -12.09
N SER A 108 -5.95 19.88 -13.04
CA SER A 108 -6.57 21.18 -13.21
C SER A 108 -7.43 21.46 -11.99
N ALA A 109 -7.12 22.55 -11.30
CA ALA A 109 -7.94 23.12 -10.25
C ALA A 109 -9.43 23.21 -10.69
N GLU A 110 -10.31 22.94 -9.74
CA GLU A 110 -11.77 22.83 -9.75
C GLU A 110 -12.53 23.98 -10.50
N PRO A 111 -13.88 24.09 -10.52
CA PRO A 111 -14.97 23.20 -10.06
C PRO A 111 -16.14 23.09 -11.06
N ARG A 112 -16.96 22.02 -11.04
CA ARG A 112 -18.38 22.11 -11.50
C ARG A 112 -19.31 21.19 -10.71
N SER A 113 -20.38 21.81 -10.21
CA SER A 113 -21.50 21.22 -9.49
C SER A 113 -22.14 20.03 -10.23
N PRO A 114 -22.70 19.06 -9.50
CA PRO A 114 -23.34 17.90 -10.10
C PRO A 114 -24.65 18.32 -10.75
N SER A 115 -24.82 17.97 -12.03
CA SER A 115 -26.15 17.97 -12.65
C SER A 115 -26.77 16.59 -12.44
N GLU A 116 -27.93 16.58 -11.78
CA GLU A 116 -28.83 15.43 -11.68
C GLU A 116 -29.18 14.87 -13.06
N GLY A 117 -29.15 13.54 -13.17
CA GLY A 117 -29.60 12.81 -14.34
C GLY A 117 -29.61 11.31 -14.06
N GLY A 118 -30.68 10.84 -13.42
CA GLY A 118 -30.84 9.44 -13.05
C GLY A 118 -31.18 8.51 -14.22
N ALA A 119 -30.81 7.25 -14.05
CA ALA A 119 -31.61 6.09 -14.41
C ALA A 119 -31.17 4.93 -13.52
N ALA A 120 -32.10 4.39 -12.74
CA ALA A 120 -31.91 3.19 -11.97
C ALA A 120 -31.84 1.98 -12.92
N ASP A 121 -30.81 1.16 -12.78
CA ASP A 121 -30.87 -0.25 -13.16
C ASP A 121 -30.39 -1.07 -11.96
N SER A 122 -31.21 -2.03 -11.58
CA SER A 122 -31.07 -2.83 -10.37
C SER A 122 -30.12 -3.99 -10.61
N GLY A 123 -28.83 -3.76 -10.35
CA GLY A 123 -27.89 -4.77 -9.89
C GLY A 123 -27.13 -4.11 -8.76
N GLY A 124 -27.39 -4.51 -7.51
CA GLY A 124 -26.69 -3.93 -6.36
C GLY A 124 -25.20 -4.08 -6.60
N ASP A 125 -24.50 -2.95 -6.71
CA ASP A 125 -23.06 -2.95 -6.83
C ASP A 125 -22.55 -3.67 -5.57
N PRO A 126 -21.69 -4.72 -5.66
CA PRO A 126 -21.11 -5.33 -4.46
C PRO A 126 -20.39 -4.30 -3.56
N MET A 127 -20.10 -3.11 -4.11
CA MET A 127 -19.55 -1.92 -3.47
C MET A 127 -20.55 -1.17 -2.55
N ASP A 128 -21.85 -1.43 -2.66
CA ASP A 128 -22.89 -0.87 -1.77
C ASP A 128 -23.14 -1.74 -0.51
N ASP A 129 -22.47 -2.89 -0.41
CA ASP A 129 -22.58 -3.79 0.73
C ASP A 129 -21.57 -3.37 1.84
N PRO A 130 -22.04 -2.88 3.01
CA PRO A 130 -21.17 -2.43 4.09
C PRO A 130 -20.29 -3.54 4.69
N GLU A 131 -20.54 -4.81 4.36
CA GLU A 131 -19.74 -5.95 4.81
C GLU A 131 -18.51 -6.21 3.93
N VAL A 132 -18.43 -5.58 2.75
CA VAL A 132 -17.27 -5.67 1.85
C VAL A 132 -16.22 -4.65 2.27
N GLN A 133 -15.03 -5.16 2.58
CA GLN A 133 -13.86 -4.37 2.91
C GLN A 133 -12.88 -4.33 1.75
N ALA A 134 -12.03 -3.30 1.72
CA ALA A 134 -11.01 -3.14 0.68
C ALA A 134 -9.63 -2.98 1.31
N VAL A 135 -8.62 -3.56 0.66
CA VAL A 135 -7.21 -3.31 0.98
C VAL A 135 -6.44 -3.02 -0.30
N SER A 136 -5.73 -1.89 -0.30
CA SER A 136 -4.89 -1.48 -1.42
C SER A 136 -3.51 -2.12 -1.36
N LEU A 137 -2.87 -2.21 -2.50
CA LEU A 137 -1.53 -2.75 -2.67
C LEU A 137 -0.53 -2.05 -1.75
N GLY A 138 0.31 -2.84 -1.06
CA GLY A 138 1.27 -2.35 -0.07
C GLY A 138 0.65 -1.91 1.26
N ARG A 139 -0.69 -1.99 1.42
CA ARG A 139 -1.38 -1.65 2.67
C ARG A 139 -1.80 -2.89 3.43
N GLN A 140 -2.03 -2.70 4.72
CA GLN A 140 -2.60 -3.69 5.62
C GLN A 140 -3.74 -3.03 6.42
N VAL A 141 -4.85 -3.73 6.56
CA VAL A 141 -6.03 -3.28 7.29
C VAL A 141 -6.37 -4.26 8.40
N VAL A 142 -7.00 -3.76 9.47
CA VAL A 142 -7.63 -4.62 10.48
C VAL A 142 -8.94 -5.13 9.88
N ALA A 143 -8.95 -6.40 9.48
CA ALA A 143 -10.06 -7.01 8.76
C ALA A 143 -11.15 -7.52 9.71
N ALA A 144 -10.75 -7.99 10.89
CA ALA A 144 -11.62 -8.38 11.99
C ALA A 144 -10.83 -8.30 13.31
N PRO A 145 -11.50 -8.33 14.49
CA PRO A 145 -10.80 -8.47 15.76
C PRO A 145 -9.86 -9.70 15.74
N GLY A 146 -8.57 -9.49 15.98
CA GLY A 146 -7.58 -10.58 15.93
C GLY A 146 -6.95 -10.84 14.57
N LEU A 147 -7.35 -10.15 13.49
CA LEU A 147 -6.89 -10.43 12.13
C LEU A 147 -6.61 -9.16 11.32
N ARG A 148 -5.40 -9.08 10.77
CA ARG A 148 -5.01 -8.09 9.78
C ARG A 148 -4.78 -8.73 8.41
N ILE A 149 -5.22 -8.06 7.35
CA ILE A 149 -5.05 -8.50 5.96
C ILE A 149 -4.28 -7.43 5.19
N GLY A 150 -3.19 -7.83 4.55
CA GLY A 150 -2.41 -6.97 3.65
C GLY A 150 -2.42 -7.47 2.22
N LEU A 151 -2.34 -6.54 1.27
CA LEU A 151 -2.19 -6.87 -0.15
C LEU A 151 -0.74 -6.65 -0.58
N GLY A 152 -0.07 -7.73 -0.97
CA GLY A 152 1.33 -7.73 -1.38
C GLY A 152 1.51 -7.49 -2.87
N THR A 153 0.76 -8.19 -3.73
CA THR A 153 0.80 -8.04 -5.19
C THR A 153 -0.56 -8.34 -5.82
N THR A 154 -0.80 -7.80 -7.02
CA THR A 154 -1.91 -8.16 -7.91
C THR A 154 -1.36 -8.41 -9.31
N VAL A 155 -1.65 -9.57 -9.90
CA VAL A 155 -1.25 -9.92 -11.26
C VAL A 155 -2.47 -10.54 -11.95
N GLY A 156 -3.07 -9.79 -12.88
CA GLY A 156 -4.32 -10.20 -13.52
C GLY A 156 -5.45 -10.35 -12.49
N ASP A 157 -6.04 -11.54 -12.43
CA ASP A 157 -7.13 -11.89 -11.50
C ASP A 157 -6.65 -12.49 -10.16
N THR A 158 -5.33 -12.51 -9.95
CA THR A 158 -4.69 -13.17 -8.81
C THR A 158 -4.03 -12.13 -7.90
N ALA A 159 -4.30 -12.23 -6.60
CA ALA A 159 -3.68 -11.40 -5.56
C ALA A 159 -2.82 -12.24 -4.62
N ARG A 160 -1.70 -11.68 -4.17
CA ARG A 160 -0.90 -12.25 -3.07
C ARG A 160 -1.20 -11.45 -1.81
N ILE A 161 -1.76 -12.12 -0.81
CA ILE A 161 -2.23 -11.51 0.44
C ILE A 161 -1.40 -12.00 1.63
N LEU A 162 -1.28 -11.16 2.65
CA LEU A 162 -0.68 -11.49 3.93
C LEU A 162 -1.75 -11.45 5.02
N LEU A 163 -2.02 -12.60 5.62
CA LEU A 163 -2.96 -12.79 6.72
C LEU A 163 -2.17 -12.83 8.03
N THR A 164 -2.30 -11.80 8.85
CA THR A 164 -1.55 -11.68 10.12
C THR A 164 -2.52 -11.78 11.30
N PRO A 165 -2.59 -12.94 11.98
CA PRO A 165 -3.27 -13.02 13.26
C PRO A 165 -2.53 -12.21 14.33
N ASP A 166 -3.24 -11.77 15.37
CA ASP A 166 -2.62 -11.10 16.52
C ASP A 166 -1.68 -12.04 17.30
N GLU A 167 -2.02 -13.33 17.32
CA GLU A 167 -1.21 -14.38 17.90
C GLU A 167 -0.74 -15.35 16.81
N GLY A 168 0.57 -15.36 16.54
CA GLY A 168 1.20 -16.29 15.60
C GLY A 168 1.94 -15.61 14.45
N GLU A 169 2.43 -16.43 13.52
CA GLU A 169 3.13 -15.95 12.33
C GLU A 169 2.15 -15.60 11.21
N GLY A 170 2.48 -14.56 10.44
CA GLY A 170 1.70 -14.17 9.27
C GLY A 170 1.78 -15.24 8.17
N GLN A 171 0.65 -15.52 7.55
CA GLN A 171 0.52 -16.46 6.45
C GLN A 171 0.33 -15.72 5.14
N GLU A 172 1.16 -16.04 4.17
CA GLU A 172 1.01 -15.49 2.83
C GLU A 172 0.28 -16.48 1.93
N LYS A 173 -0.67 -15.98 1.13
CA LYS A 173 -1.49 -16.79 0.23
C LYS A 173 -1.73 -16.10 -1.10
N GLU A 174 -1.79 -16.88 -2.16
CA GLU A 174 -2.30 -16.43 -3.46
C GLU A 174 -3.79 -16.74 -3.53
N VAL A 175 -4.59 -15.77 -3.97
CA VAL A 175 -6.05 -15.85 -4.00
C VAL A 175 -6.62 -15.22 -5.27
N ARG A 176 -7.84 -15.65 -5.63
CA ARG A 176 -8.66 -15.12 -6.72
C ARG A 176 -10.06 -14.78 -6.22
N ALA A 177 -10.80 -14.03 -7.02
CA ALA A 177 -12.22 -13.79 -6.77
C ALA A 177 -12.98 -15.12 -6.59
N GLY A 178 -13.76 -15.22 -5.52
CA GLY A 178 -14.50 -16.41 -5.11
C GLY A 178 -13.74 -17.38 -4.20
N ASP A 179 -12.44 -17.14 -3.93
CA ASP A 179 -11.69 -17.98 -3.00
C ASP A 179 -12.10 -17.71 -1.55
N GLU A 180 -12.14 -18.77 -0.74
CA GLU A 180 -12.37 -18.73 0.69
C GLU A 180 -11.11 -19.18 1.44
N VAL A 181 -10.72 -18.41 2.44
CA VAL A 181 -9.47 -18.62 3.16
C VAL A 181 -9.72 -18.60 4.67
N GLU A 182 -9.55 -19.75 5.30
CA GLU A 182 -9.63 -19.87 6.76
C GLU A 182 -8.31 -19.41 7.42
N THR A 183 -8.42 -18.52 8.40
CA THR A 183 -7.31 -18.08 9.24
C THR A 183 -7.80 -17.57 10.60
N ALA A 184 -7.15 -17.97 11.68
CA ALA A 184 -7.43 -17.48 13.04
C ALA A 184 -8.90 -17.59 13.49
N GLY A 185 -9.63 -18.59 13.00
CA GLY A 185 -11.05 -18.76 13.30
C GLY A 185 -11.99 -17.86 12.48
N HIS A 186 -11.47 -17.17 11.48
CA HIS A 186 -12.24 -16.39 10.51
C HIS A 186 -12.19 -17.03 9.13
N THR A 187 -13.25 -16.86 8.36
CA THR A 187 -13.28 -17.17 6.93
C THR A 187 -13.21 -15.87 6.14
N VAL A 188 -12.15 -15.71 5.34
CA VAL A 188 -11.98 -14.56 4.45
C VAL A 188 -12.43 -14.96 3.05
N THR A 189 -13.49 -14.33 2.56
CA THR A 189 -14.02 -14.58 1.21
C THR A 189 -13.57 -13.46 0.29
N ILE A 190 -12.86 -13.81 -0.78
CA ILE A 190 -12.40 -12.83 -1.77
C ILE A 190 -13.54 -12.52 -2.73
N VAL A 191 -13.97 -11.26 -2.72
CA VAL A 191 -15.06 -10.77 -3.57
C VAL A 191 -14.52 -10.46 -4.95
N GLU A 192 -13.43 -9.69 -5.02
CA GLU A 192 -12.84 -9.25 -6.28
C GLU A 192 -11.34 -8.94 -6.09
N VAL A 193 -10.57 -9.24 -7.13
CA VAL A 193 -9.18 -8.78 -7.28
C VAL A 193 -9.16 -7.75 -8.39
N GLY A 194 -9.07 -6.47 -8.00
CA GLY A 194 -8.90 -5.35 -8.91
C GLY A 194 -7.43 -5.02 -9.14
N ASP A 195 -7.18 -4.01 -9.98
CA ASP A 195 -5.83 -3.50 -10.21
C ASP A 195 -5.31 -2.76 -8.96
N GLY A 196 -4.46 -3.45 -8.19
CA GLY A 196 -3.88 -2.91 -6.96
C GLY A 196 -4.85 -2.79 -5.77
N VAL A 197 -6.04 -3.38 -5.83
CA VAL A 197 -7.01 -3.41 -4.72
C VAL A 197 -7.64 -4.78 -4.62
N LEU A 198 -7.77 -5.28 -3.39
CA LEU A 198 -8.49 -6.51 -3.06
C LEU A 198 -9.75 -6.16 -2.29
N TYR A 199 -10.88 -6.71 -2.73
CA TYR A 199 -12.16 -6.63 -2.04
C TYR A 199 -12.48 -7.98 -1.39
N PHE A 200 -12.85 -7.96 -0.12
CA PHE A 200 -13.06 -9.19 0.65
C PHE A 200 -14.13 -9.01 1.73
N ARG A 201 -14.68 -10.14 2.19
CA ARG A 201 -15.56 -10.25 3.37
C ARG A 201 -14.88 -11.10 4.44
N VAL A 202 -15.27 -10.89 5.69
CA VAL A 202 -14.77 -11.70 6.81
C VAL A 202 -15.95 -12.21 7.63
N ASP A 203 -16.07 -13.53 7.71
CA ASP A 203 -17.07 -14.25 8.49
C ASP A 203 -16.41 -14.94 9.70
N GLN A 204 -17.17 -15.15 10.77
CA GLN A 204 -16.75 -15.82 12.02
C GLN A 204 -17.32 -17.24 12.15
#